data_AF-A0A7S3DU09-F1
#
_entry.id   AF-A0A7S3DU09-F1
#
_cell.length_a   1.000
_cell.length_b   1.000
_cell.length_c   1.000
_cell.angle_alpha   90.00
_cell.angle_beta   90.00
_cell.angle_gamma   90.00
#
_symmetry.space_group_name_H-M   'P 1'
#
loop_
_entity.id
_entity.type
_entity.pdbx_description
1 polymer ?
#
loop_
_entity_poly.entity_id
_entity_poly.type
_entity_poly.pdbx_seq_one_letter_code
_entity_poly.pdbx_strand_id
1 'polypeptide(L)'
;AHCHFWDLGGRMHELWERYYFDSDAVIFVWKTPVEANEEDARKETELQQSLLEEVRSSIPDDVPFLVLGHIFAEKRNPTGVGSAPPSGNTTESNLTMPASNISPLSAASSPKTDVMYSTARLLPHYHNPLQALFFVNAANGQGVKSAIDWLVPMAKRQLKVRESRPVEEIDDVNKK
;
A
#
# COMPACT_ATOMS: atom_id res chain seq x y z
N ALA A 1 5.69 23.15 3.68
CA ALA A 1 4.77 22.34 4.51
C ALA A 1 5.64 21.46 5.38
N HIS A 2 5.43 21.49 6.69
CA HIS A 2 6.18 20.66 7.61
C HIS A 2 5.43 19.33 7.74
N CYS A 3 6.13 18.20 7.58
CA CYS A 3 5.55 16.87 7.71
C CYS A 3 6.16 16.22 8.95
N HIS A 4 5.32 15.75 9.86
CA HIS A 4 5.73 14.95 11.01
C HIS A 4 5.42 13.49 10.71
N PHE A 5 6.45 12.66 10.70
CA PHE A 5 6.31 11.22 10.44
C PHE A 5 6.38 10.45 11.75
N TRP A 6 5.41 9.56 11.95
CA TRP A 6 5.40 8.59 13.03
C TRP A 6 5.68 7.22 12.42
N ASP A 7 6.84 6.64 12.73
CA ASP A 7 7.20 5.28 12.30
C ASP A 7 6.77 4.30 13.39
N LEU A 8 5.87 3.38 13.04
CA LEU A 8 5.26 2.45 13.97
C LEU A 8 5.82 1.05 13.71
N GLY A 9 6.50 0.50 14.71
CA GLY A 9 7.04 -0.86 14.62
C GLY A 9 5.95 -1.90 14.44
N GLY A 10 6.13 -2.80 13.46
CA GLY A 10 5.21 -3.93 13.15
C GLY A 10 4.80 -4.80 14.33
N ARG A 11 5.63 -4.86 15.39
CA ARG A 11 5.41 -5.70 16.57
C ARG A 11 4.58 -5.03 17.66
N MET A 12 4.32 -3.73 17.55
CA MET A 12 3.65 -2.93 18.59
C MET A 12 2.29 -2.43 18.11
N HIS A 13 1.51 -3.31 17.46
CA HIS A 13 0.21 -2.98 16.87
C HIS A 13 -0.79 -2.39 17.87
N GLU A 14 -0.75 -2.84 19.13
CA GLU A 14 -1.57 -2.33 20.24
C GLU A 14 -1.43 -0.82 20.53
N LEU A 15 -0.39 -0.17 20.00
CA LEU A 15 -0.16 1.27 20.15
C LEU A 15 -0.62 2.10 18.94
N TRP A 16 -0.93 1.47 17.80
CA TRP A 16 -1.13 2.19 16.54
C TRP A 16 -2.36 3.10 16.58
N GLU A 17 -3.44 2.67 17.24
CA GLU A 17 -4.69 3.43 17.35
C GLU A 17 -4.50 4.82 17.97
N ARG A 18 -3.48 4.98 18.84
CA ARG A 18 -3.17 6.25 19.50
C ARG A 18 -2.71 7.33 18.51
N TYR A 19 -2.24 6.93 17.33
CA TYR A 19 -1.69 7.85 16.33
C TYR A 19 -2.68 8.21 15.23
N TYR A 20 -3.75 7.42 15.03
CA TYR A 20 -4.68 7.64 13.92
C TYR A 20 -5.46 8.95 14.04
N PHE A 21 -5.83 9.35 15.25
CA PHE A 21 -6.64 10.55 15.48
C PHE A 21 -5.94 11.84 15.01
N ASP A 22 -4.64 11.95 15.28
CA ASP A 22 -3.83 13.13 14.92
C ASP A 22 -3.16 13.00 13.54
N SER A 23 -3.48 11.95 12.77
CA SER A 23 -2.86 11.71 11.47
C SER A 23 -3.63 12.42 10.34
N ASP A 24 -2.89 13.12 9.48
CA ASP A 24 -3.43 13.74 8.26
C ASP A 24 -3.45 12.81 7.06
N ALA A 25 -2.72 11.70 7.17
CA ALA A 25 -2.61 10.64 6.18
C ALA A 25 -1.98 9.42 6.85
N VAL A 26 -2.26 8.24 6.32
CA VAL A 26 -1.65 6.98 6.78
C VAL A 26 -0.98 6.28 5.59
N ILE A 27 0.22 5.77 5.84
CA ILE A 27 0.99 4.95 4.89
C ILE A 27 1.10 3.54 5.45
N PHE A 28 0.57 2.55 4.75
CA PHE A 28 0.73 1.14 5.09
C PHE A 28 1.75 0.50 4.15
N VAL A 29 2.81 -0.08 4.71
CA VAL A 29 3.86 -0.75 3.91
C VAL A 29 3.51 -2.23 3.79
N TRP A 30 3.22 -2.66 2.55
CA TRP A 30 2.94 -4.04 2.19
C TRP A 30 4.17 -4.68 1.58
N LYS A 31 4.79 -5.65 2.25
CA LYS A 31 5.89 -6.44 1.73
C LYS A 31 5.37 -7.39 0.65
N THR A 32 5.88 -7.21 -0.58
CA THR A 32 5.61 -8.18 -1.65
C THR A 32 6.32 -9.49 -1.33
N PRO A 33 5.66 -10.65 -1.45
CA PRO A 33 6.32 -11.93 -1.23
C PRO A 33 7.51 -12.05 -2.19
N VAL A 34 8.68 -12.32 -1.61
CA VAL A 34 9.87 -12.78 -2.33
C VAL A 34 9.81 -14.30 -2.33
N GLU A 35 10.46 -14.97 -3.28
CA GLU A 35 10.63 -16.44 -3.42
C GLU A 35 11.02 -17.14 -2.10
N ALA A 36 10.07 -17.24 -1.18
CA ALA A 36 10.10 -17.99 0.05
C ALA A 36 9.35 -19.31 -0.19
N ASN A 37 9.41 -20.25 0.74
CA ASN A 37 8.52 -21.39 0.63
C ASN A 37 7.05 -20.90 0.61
N GLU A 38 6.22 -21.57 -0.17
CA GLU A 38 4.84 -21.14 -0.44
C GLU A 38 4.00 -21.01 0.84
N GLU A 39 4.31 -21.82 1.86
CA GLU A 39 3.59 -21.82 3.13
C GLU A 39 3.87 -20.56 3.97
N ASP A 40 5.14 -20.18 4.12
CA ASP A 40 5.55 -19.00 4.86
C ASP A 40 5.13 -17.73 4.12
N ALA A 41 5.25 -17.72 2.79
CA ALA A 41 4.76 -16.62 1.95
C ALA A 41 3.25 -16.42 2.12
N ARG A 42 2.48 -17.52 2.18
CA ARG A 42 1.04 -17.47 2.43
C ARG A 42 0.72 -16.93 3.81
N LYS A 43 1.35 -17.45 4.87
CA LYS A 43 1.14 -16.98 6.26
C LYS A 43 1.48 -15.50 6.41
N GLU A 44 2.58 -15.05 5.81
CA GLU A 44 2.98 -13.63 5.82
C GLU A 44 1.95 -12.77 5.05
N THR A 45 1.46 -13.25 3.91
CA THR A 45 0.42 -12.56 3.13
C THR A 45 -0.90 -12.45 3.91
N GLU A 46 -1.34 -13.52 4.56
CA GLU A 46 -2.56 -13.55 5.38
C GLU A 46 -2.45 -12.59 6.58
N LEU A 47 -1.30 -12.56 7.27
CA LEU A 47 -1.06 -11.64 8.37
C LEU A 47 -1.03 -10.17 7.92
N GLN A 48 -0.38 -9.88 6.79
CA GLN A 48 -0.38 -8.53 6.24
C GLN A 48 -1.78 -8.10 5.82
N GLN A 49 -2.57 -9.01 5.27
CA GLN A 49 -3.96 -8.78 4.90
C GLN A 49 -4.82 -8.42 6.12
N SER A 50 -4.71 -9.18 7.21
CA SER A 50 -5.48 -8.90 8.44
C SER A 50 -5.10 -7.55 9.05
N LEU A 51 -3.79 -7.23 9.11
CA LEU A 51 -3.31 -5.94 9.63
C LEU A 51 -3.75 -4.77 8.74
N LEU A 52 -3.74 -4.96 7.42
CA LEU A 52 -4.18 -3.95 6.46
C LEU A 52 -5.67 -3.63 6.65
N GLU A 53 -6.51 -4.65 6.81
CA GLU A 53 -7.95 -4.49 7.08
C GLU A 53 -8.20 -3.83 8.42
N GLU A 54 -7.48 -4.23 9.47
CA GLU A 54 -7.56 -3.63 10.81
C GLU A 54 -7.25 -2.14 10.76
N VAL A 55 -6.06 -1.77 10.25
CA VAL A 55 -5.65 -0.37 10.10
C VAL A 55 -6.67 0.40 9.30
N ARG A 56 -7.16 -0.17 8.18
CA ARG A 56 -8.12 0.53 7.35
C ARG A 56 -9.44 0.76 8.08
N SER A 57 -9.90 -0.19 8.88
CA SER A 57 -11.15 -0.08 9.64
C SER A 57 -11.06 0.95 10.78
N SER A 58 -9.86 1.14 11.35
CA SER A 58 -9.63 2.04 12.49
C SER A 58 -9.37 3.50 12.11
N ILE A 59 -9.18 3.81 10.83
CA ILE A 59 -8.95 5.19 10.37
C ILE A 59 -10.22 5.80 9.73
N PRO A 60 -10.50 7.10 9.96
CA PRO A 60 -11.63 7.78 9.32
C PRO A 60 -11.56 7.75 7.78
N ASP A 61 -12.72 7.76 7.13
CA ASP A 61 -12.81 7.73 5.66
C ASP A 61 -12.29 9.00 4.97
N ASP A 62 -12.20 10.12 5.68
CA ASP A 62 -11.62 11.36 5.15
C ASP A 62 -10.10 11.45 5.33
N VAL A 63 -9.46 10.44 5.93
CA VAL A 63 -7.99 10.35 6.01
C VAL A 63 -7.44 9.63 4.78
N PRO A 64 -6.58 10.27 3.96
CA PRO A 64 -5.91 9.61 2.85
C PRO A 64 -5.08 8.41 3.29
N PHE A 65 -5.24 7.30 2.58
CA PHE A 65 -4.65 6.02 2.91
C PHE A 65 -3.83 5.47 1.74
N LEU A 66 -2.51 5.47 1.90
CA LEU A 66 -1.56 5.02 0.89
C LEU A 66 -1.02 3.63 1.24
N VAL A 67 -1.17 2.67 0.34
CA VAL A 67 -0.50 1.38 0.44
C VAL A 67 0.77 1.41 -0.41
N LEU A 68 1.91 1.06 0.18
CA LEU A 68 3.18 0.90 -0.51
C LEU A 68 3.50 -0.59 -0.67
N GLY A 69 3.30 -1.12 -1.87
CA GLY A 69 3.77 -2.46 -2.25
C GLY A 69 5.30 -2.45 -2.37
N HIS A 70 5.99 -2.76 -1.27
CA HIS A 70 7.44 -2.69 -1.20
C HIS A 70 8.10 -3.92 -1.83
N ILE A 71 8.74 -3.68 -2.98
CA ILE A 71 9.53 -4.65 -3.73
C ILE A 71 10.93 -4.70 -3.12
N PHE A 72 11.29 -5.83 -2.53
CA PHE A 72 12.65 -6.08 -2.08
C PHE A 72 13.49 -6.57 -3.25
N ALA A 73 14.61 -5.90 -3.50
CA ALA A 73 15.59 -6.41 -4.44
C ALA A 73 16.13 -7.75 -3.93
N GLU A 74 16.21 -8.75 -4.81
CA GLU A 74 16.91 -9.98 -4.49
C GLU A 74 18.34 -9.65 -4.07
N LYS A 75 18.81 -10.29 -2.98
CA LYS A 75 20.24 -10.34 -2.70
C LYS A 75 20.87 -11.09 -3.87
N ARG A 76 21.42 -10.38 -4.86
CA ARG A 76 22.28 -11.00 -5.86
C ARG A 76 23.41 -11.68 -5.11
N ASN A 77 23.43 -13.01 -5.09
CA ASN A 77 24.63 -13.73 -4.71
C ASN A 77 25.71 -13.33 -5.73
N PRO A 78 26.87 -12.81 -5.30
CA PRO A 78 27.98 -12.53 -6.20
C PRO A 78 28.67 -13.85 -6.54
N THR A 79 28.00 -14.73 -7.28
CA THR A 79 28.64 -15.85 -7.97
C THR A 79 28.50 -15.60 -9.45
N GLY A 80 29.32 -14.67 -9.94
CA GLY A 80 29.53 -14.47 -11.36
C GLY A 80 30.31 -15.65 -11.93
N VAL A 81 29.64 -16.51 -12.70
CA VAL A 81 30.25 -17.17 -13.84
C VAL A 81 29.24 -17.05 -14.98
N GLY A 82 29.64 -16.35 -16.04
CA GLY A 82 28.76 -15.84 -17.08
C GLY A 82 28.13 -16.91 -17.96
N SER A 83 27.07 -16.51 -18.67
CA SER A 83 26.62 -17.12 -19.92
C SER A 83 25.76 -16.11 -20.68
N ALA A 84 26.05 -15.97 -21.98
CA ALA A 84 25.53 -15.01 -22.94
C ALA A 84 24.01 -15.16 -23.22
N PRO A 85 23.35 -14.17 -23.87
CA PRO A 85 21.94 -14.28 -24.24
C PRO A 85 21.79 -14.98 -25.61
N PRO A 86 20.72 -15.75 -25.86
CA PRO A 86 20.28 -16.00 -27.22
C PRO A 86 19.04 -15.15 -27.57
N SER A 87 19.03 -14.68 -28.82
CA SER A 87 18.01 -13.88 -29.49
C SER A 87 16.93 -14.73 -30.18
N GLY A 88 15.73 -14.15 -30.34
CA GLY A 88 14.66 -14.51 -31.33
C GLY A 88 13.56 -15.46 -30.80
N ASN A 89 12.29 -15.46 -31.22
CA ASN A 89 11.44 -14.65 -32.10
C ASN A 89 9.97 -15.22 -32.05
N THR A 90 8.96 -14.34 -32.21
CA THR A 90 7.59 -14.46 -32.76
C THR A 90 6.68 -15.71 -32.52
N THR A 91 5.41 -15.49 -32.08
CA THR A 91 4.13 -15.81 -32.80
C THR A 91 2.90 -15.77 -31.86
N GLU A 92 1.86 -15.04 -32.28
CA GLU A 92 0.52 -14.96 -31.64
C GLU A 92 -0.30 -16.24 -31.84
N SER A 93 -1.11 -16.63 -30.84
CA SER A 93 -2.44 -17.21 -31.10
C SER A 93 -3.35 -17.13 -29.86
N ASN A 94 -4.57 -16.67 -30.11
CA ASN A 94 -5.70 -16.55 -29.18
C ASN A 94 -6.32 -17.92 -28.86
N LEU A 95 -6.82 -18.14 -27.62
CA LEU A 95 -8.08 -18.86 -27.31
C LEU A 95 -8.39 -18.89 -25.78
N THR A 96 -9.51 -18.26 -25.43
CA THR A 96 -10.52 -18.44 -24.35
C THR A 96 -10.29 -19.36 -23.12
N MET A 97 -10.21 -18.74 -21.92
CA MET A 97 -10.75 -19.00 -20.54
C MET A 97 -10.86 -20.45 -19.95
N PRO A 98 -10.56 -20.68 -18.64
CA PRO A 98 -11.49 -20.35 -17.54
C PRO A 98 -10.86 -19.83 -16.23
N ALA A 99 -11.75 -19.30 -15.36
CA ALA A 99 -11.46 -18.70 -14.08
C ALA A 99 -11.17 -19.73 -12.98
N SER A 100 -9.97 -19.66 -12.39
CA SER A 100 -9.60 -19.95 -10.99
C SER A 100 -8.10 -20.22 -10.94
N ASN A 101 -7.31 -19.24 -10.48
CA ASN A 101 -5.98 -19.48 -9.92
C ASN A 101 -5.44 -18.21 -9.28
N ILE A 102 -5.44 -18.20 -7.95
CA ILE A 102 -4.60 -17.29 -7.19
C ILE A 102 -3.21 -17.91 -7.16
N SER A 103 -2.45 -17.62 -8.22
CA SER A 103 -0.98 -17.55 -8.16
C SER A 103 -0.64 -16.07 -8.34
N PRO A 104 0.06 -15.41 -7.42
CA PRO A 104 0.47 -14.04 -7.67
C PRO A 104 1.60 -14.09 -8.70
N LEU A 105 1.38 -13.48 -9.88
CA LEU A 105 2.37 -13.31 -10.94
C LEU A 105 2.84 -14.61 -11.65
N SER A 106 1.97 -15.26 -12.43
CA SER A 106 2.45 -16.05 -13.57
C SER A 106 2.73 -15.11 -14.75
N ALA A 107 4.02 -14.98 -15.11
CA ALA A 107 4.56 -14.35 -16.34
C ALA A 107 4.05 -12.94 -16.74
N ALA A 108 3.41 -12.20 -15.84
CA ALA A 108 3.13 -10.79 -16.03
C ALA A 108 4.36 -9.97 -15.62
N SER A 109 4.76 -9.00 -16.45
CA SER A 109 5.86 -8.08 -16.13
C SER A 109 5.77 -7.59 -14.68
N SER A 110 6.90 -7.57 -13.96
CA SER A 110 6.97 -7.02 -12.60
C SER A 110 6.21 -5.69 -12.52
N PRO A 111 5.48 -5.43 -11.42
CA PRO A 111 4.72 -4.20 -11.29
C PRO A 111 5.65 -3.00 -11.51
N LYS A 112 5.17 -2.05 -12.32
CA LYS A 112 5.94 -0.85 -12.66
C LYS A 112 5.94 0.06 -11.45
N THR A 113 7.12 0.57 -11.11
CA THR A 113 7.21 1.67 -10.14
C THR A 113 6.62 2.93 -10.76
N ASP A 114 6.24 3.90 -9.92
CA ASP A 114 5.73 5.21 -10.34
C ASP A 114 4.33 5.18 -11.00
N VAL A 115 3.66 4.03 -10.97
CA VAL A 115 2.28 3.86 -11.43
C VAL A 115 1.36 3.69 -10.22
N MET A 116 0.22 4.39 -10.24
CA MET A 116 -0.85 4.22 -9.26
C MET A 116 -1.71 3.01 -9.64
N TYR A 117 -1.92 2.12 -8.69
CA TYR A 117 -2.75 0.92 -8.82
C TYR A 117 -4.01 1.04 -7.94
N SER A 118 -5.05 0.31 -8.31
CA SER A 118 -6.26 0.18 -7.50
C SER A 118 -5.99 -0.67 -6.25
N THR A 119 -6.54 -0.24 -5.11
CA THR A 119 -6.55 -1.03 -3.87
C THR A 119 -7.64 -2.10 -3.85
N ALA A 120 -8.54 -2.17 -4.85
CA ALA A 120 -9.72 -3.04 -4.82
C ALA A 120 -9.43 -4.55 -4.66
N ARG A 121 -8.22 -5.00 -4.99
CA ARG A 121 -7.81 -6.39 -4.73
C ARG A 121 -7.40 -6.65 -3.28
N LEU A 122 -6.80 -5.65 -2.63
CA LEU A 122 -6.35 -5.74 -1.23
C LEU A 122 -7.46 -5.32 -0.26
N LEU A 123 -8.34 -4.41 -0.68
CA LEU A 123 -9.39 -3.82 0.14
C LEU A 123 -10.70 -3.80 -0.66
N PRO A 124 -11.28 -4.96 -1.01
CA PRO A 124 -12.43 -5.04 -1.92
C PRO A 124 -13.70 -4.37 -1.38
N HIS A 125 -13.81 -4.26 -0.05
CA HIS A 125 -14.95 -3.66 0.63
C HIS A 125 -14.80 -2.16 0.89
N TYR A 126 -13.65 -1.57 0.55
CA TYR A 126 -13.37 -0.15 0.75
C TYR A 126 -13.30 0.55 -0.61
N HIS A 127 -14.31 1.36 -0.90
CA HIS A 127 -14.36 2.19 -2.09
C HIS A 127 -14.15 3.64 -1.72
N ASN A 128 -12.89 4.01 -1.49
CA ASN A 128 -12.53 5.36 -1.07
C ASN A 128 -11.63 6.03 -2.12
N PRO A 129 -12.00 7.21 -2.67
CA PRO A 129 -11.16 7.93 -3.62
C PRO A 129 -9.85 8.47 -3.01
N LEU A 130 -9.71 8.45 -1.69
CA LEU A 130 -8.52 8.82 -0.95
C LEU A 130 -7.63 7.60 -0.66
N GLN A 131 -7.76 6.53 -1.45
CA GLN A 131 -6.88 5.37 -1.41
C GLN A 131 -6.05 5.22 -2.68
N ALA A 132 -4.81 4.81 -2.51
CA ALA A 132 -3.95 4.42 -3.63
C ALA A 132 -2.98 3.30 -3.22
N LEU A 133 -2.58 2.49 -4.20
CA LEU A 133 -1.49 1.54 -4.10
C LEU A 133 -0.36 1.97 -5.05
N PHE A 134 0.87 2.06 -4.55
CA PHE A 134 2.07 2.22 -5.37
C PHE A 134 3.06 1.11 -5.06
N PHE A 135 3.64 0.53 -6.11
CA PHE A 135 4.78 -0.35 -5.94
C PHE A 135 6.06 0.47 -5.88
N VAL A 136 6.88 0.21 -4.87
CA VAL A 136 8.07 1.00 -4.56
C VAL A 136 9.24 0.10 -4.22
N ASN A 137 10.44 0.65 -4.34
CA ASN A 137 11.64 0.06 -3.78
C ASN A 137 12.36 1.15 -2.96
N ALA A 138 12.30 1.03 -1.63
CA ALA A 138 12.86 2.05 -0.75
C ALA A 138 14.40 2.07 -0.78
N ALA A 139 15.05 0.97 -1.18
CA ALA A 139 16.51 0.88 -1.22
C ALA A 139 17.12 1.76 -2.33
N ASN A 140 16.40 1.97 -3.43
CA ASN A 140 16.83 2.83 -4.55
C ASN A 140 15.90 4.04 -4.78
N GLY A 141 14.85 4.19 -3.98
CA GLY A 141 13.89 5.29 -4.04
C GLY A 141 12.86 5.22 -5.17
N GLN A 142 12.83 4.16 -5.98
CA GLN A 142 11.88 4.04 -7.09
C GLN A 142 10.43 4.00 -6.58
N GLY A 143 9.53 4.73 -7.26
CA GLY A 143 8.12 4.83 -6.90
C GLY A 143 7.81 5.70 -5.68
N VAL A 144 8.78 5.94 -4.78
CA VAL A 144 8.57 6.68 -3.52
C VAL A 144 8.12 8.11 -3.81
N LYS A 145 8.81 8.82 -4.71
CA LYS A 145 8.46 10.21 -5.05
C LYS A 145 7.03 10.30 -5.59
N SER A 146 6.67 9.44 -6.53
CA SER A 146 5.34 9.41 -7.14
C SER A 146 4.23 9.13 -6.11
N ALA A 147 4.49 8.21 -5.17
CA ALA A 147 3.55 7.89 -4.10
C ALA A 147 3.35 9.07 -3.12
N ILE A 148 4.42 9.76 -2.74
CA ILE A 148 4.35 10.94 -1.86
C ILE A 148 3.74 12.15 -2.57
N ASP A 149 4.03 12.36 -3.86
CA ASP A 149 3.44 13.42 -4.68
C ASP A 149 1.92 13.25 -4.82
N TRP A 150 1.41 12.01 -4.78
CA TRP A 150 -0.02 11.74 -4.69
C TRP A 150 -0.57 12.06 -3.29
N LEU A 151 0.13 11.63 -2.23
CA LEU A 151 -0.36 11.71 -0.85
C LEU A 151 -0.45 13.14 -0.32
N VAL A 152 0.61 13.93 -0.49
CA VAL A 152 0.72 15.26 0.14
C VAL A 152 -0.41 16.22 -0.25
N PRO A 153 -0.80 16.33 -1.54
CA PRO A 153 -1.95 17.16 -1.91
C PRO A 153 -3.27 16.65 -1.33
N MET A 154 -3.46 15.34 -1.20
CA MET A 154 -4.65 14.76 -0.59
C MET A 154 -4.74 15.10 0.89
N ALA A 155 -3.65 14.89 1.64
CA ALA A 155 -3.56 15.20 3.07
C ALA A 155 -3.87 16.68 3.34
N LYS A 156 -3.25 17.58 2.58
CA LYS A 156 -3.51 19.03 2.68
C LYS A 156 -4.96 19.40 2.41
N ARG A 157 -5.58 18.79 1.39
CA ARG A 157 -6.97 19.04 1.05
C ARG A 157 -7.90 18.60 2.18
N GLN A 158 -7.66 17.41 2.73
CA GLN A 158 -8.49 16.87 3.81
C GLN A 158 -8.30 17.59 5.14
N LEU A 159 -7.08 18.01 5.46
CA LEU A 159 -6.82 18.89 6.60
C LEU A 159 -7.62 20.19 6.48
N LYS A 160 -7.56 20.86 5.31
CA LYS A 160 -8.34 22.09 5.08
C LYS A 160 -9.85 21.88 5.23
N VAL A 161 -10.36 20.74 4.75
CA VAL A 161 -11.78 20.38 4.92
C VAL A 161 -12.13 20.22 6.39
N ARG A 162 -11.30 19.51 7.17
CA ARG A 162 -11.51 19.31 8.61
C ARG A 162 -11.47 20.62 9.39
N GLU A 163 -10.52 21.50 9.11
CA GLU A 163 -10.41 22.83 9.72
C GLU A 163 -11.59 23.75 9.39
N SER A 164 -12.20 23.56 8.21
CA SER A 164 -13.34 24.37 7.77
C SER A 164 -14.70 23.93 8.30
N ARG A 165 -14.79 22.78 8.99
CA ARG A 165 -16.05 22.34 9.60
C ARG A 165 -16.38 23.24 10.80
N PRO A 166 -17.54 23.89 10.85
CA PRO A 166 -17.98 24.59 12.03
C PRO A 166 -18.04 23.59 13.19
N VAL A 167 -17.52 23.98 14.36
CA VAL A 167 -17.80 23.28 15.60
C VAL A 167 -19.29 23.50 15.85
N GLU A 168 -20.13 22.49 15.66
CA GLU A 168 -21.49 22.57 16.21
C GLU A 168 -21.35 22.73 17.72
N GLU A 169 -21.85 23.85 18.25
CA GLU A 169 -21.91 24.16 19.67
C GLU A 169 -22.56 23.00 20.42
N ILE A 170 -21.76 22.24 21.17
CA ILE A 170 -22.27 21.38 22.24
C ILE A 170 -22.51 22.28 23.46
N ASP A 171 -23.48 23.19 23.34
CA ASP A 171 -24.03 23.96 24.44
C ASP A 171 -25.55 23.73 24.43
N ASP A 172 -26.03 22.69 25.15
CA ASP A 172 -27.36 22.68 25.81
C ASP A 172 -27.84 21.30 26.37
N VAL A 173 -26.96 20.44 26.89
CA VAL A 173 -27.40 19.26 27.67
C VAL A 173 -26.93 19.32 29.13
N ASN A 174 -26.86 20.53 29.71
CA ASN A 174 -26.67 20.67 31.16
C ASN A 174 -27.44 21.86 31.77
N LYS A 175 -28.66 22.11 31.28
CA LYS A 175 -29.66 22.94 31.98
C LYS A 175 -31.05 22.29 31.93
N LYS A 176 -31.31 21.37 32.87
CA LYS A 176 -32.56 21.28 33.62
C LYS A 176 -32.42 20.35 34.80
#